data_AF-A0A949D154-F1
#
_entry.id   AF-A0A949D154-F1
#
_cell.length_a   1.000
_cell.length_b   1.000
_cell.length_c   1.000
_cell.angle_alpha   90.00
_cell.angle_beta   90.00
_cell.angle_gamma   90.00
#
_symmetry.space_group_name_H-M   'P 1'
#
loop_
_entity.id
_entity.type
_entity.pdbx_description
1 polymer ?
#
loop_
_entity_poly.entity_id
_entity_poly.type
_entity_poly.pdbx_seq_one_letter_code
_entity_poly.pdbx_strand_id
1 'polypeptide(L)'
;MKPRIGFWVAVFLLSFCATAAGGTFSRATIARLAALPPAHALIVTGFPAGPSHSATVRFERAEIYAPGAHLYVIGANGKQEVPRSNLIFLRGYSDDGSVRVALSLNPDGSFNSGSGDGPDGSFVLGAAVTASGAVGLAAKSLESAIPAGTKLNFTCGNEFENLDARGLNKLLQHPATSN
;
A
#
# COMPACT_ATOMS: atom_id res chain seq x y z
N MET A 1 32.25 41.46 44.86
CA MET A 1 30.87 40.97 44.63
C MET A 1 30.23 41.83 43.55
N LYS A 2 29.91 41.25 42.37
CA LYS A 2 29.26 41.91 41.22
C LYS A 2 28.21 40.94 40.67
N PRO A 3 26.93 41.33 40.50
CA PRO A 3 25.88 40.38 40.11
C PRO A 3 25.80 40.19 38.59
N ARG A 4 25.22 39.04 38.26
CA ARG A 4 25.19 38.35 36.96
C ARG A 4 24.26 39.01 35.94
N ILE A 5 24.71 39.05 34.68
CA ILE A 5 23.92 39.38 33.50
C ILE A 5 23.07 38.15 33.14
N GLY A 6 21.75 38.28 33.23
CA GLY A 6 20.80 37.24 32.81
C GLY A 6 20.60 37.28 31.30
N PHE A 7 21.02 36.22 30.62
CA PHE A 7 20.80 36.03 29.18
C PHE A 7 19.46 35.32 28.99
N TRP A 8 18.44 36.04 28.52
CA TRP A 8 17.17 35.45 28.12
C TRP A 8 17.30 34.92 26.68
N VAL A 9 17.29 33.60 26.51
CA VAL A 9 17.16 32.97 25.20
C VAL A 9 15.67 32.81 24.91
N ALA A 10 15.14 33.63 23.99
CA ALA A 10 13.81 33.46 23.43
C ALA A 10 13.85 32.28 22.45
N VAL A 11 13.21 31.17 22.81
CA VAL A 11 13.01 30.03 21.90
C VAL A 11 11.85 30.35 20.98
N PHE A 12 12.15 30.70 19.72
CA PHE A 12 11.15 30.77 18.65
C PHE A 12 10.79 29.35 18.22
N LEU A 13 9.59 28.90 18.58
CA LEU A 13 8.97 27.70 18.03
C LEU A 13 8.49 28.02 16.60
N LEU A 14 9.33 27.70 15.61
CA LEU A 14 8.90 27.62 14.21
C LEU A 14 8.08 26.35 14.04
N SER A 15 6.75 26.49 14.03
CA SER A 15 5.84 25.43 13.61
C SER A 15 6.05 25.14 12.12
N PHE A 16 6.85 24.11 11.82
CA PHE A 16 6.89 23.52 10.49
C PHE A 16 5.59 22.76 10.27
N CYS A 17 4.70 23.33 9.46
CA CYS A 17 3.56 22.59 8.92
C CYS A 17 4.14 21.61 7.88
N ALA A 18 4.31 20.35 8.27
CA ALA A 18 4.72 19.30 7.34
C ALA A 18 3.63 19.20 6.26
N THR A 19 3.93 19.70 5.06
CA THR A 19 3.04 19.54 3.92
C THR A 19 3.13 18.09 3.50
N ALA A 20 2.00 17.37 3.55
CA ALA A 20 1.97 15.99 3.09
C ALA A 20 2.49 15.93 1.65
N ALA A 21 3.41 15.02 1.35
CA ALA A 21 3.88 14.77 0.00
C ALA A 21 2.69 14.23 -0.82
N GLY A 22 2.04 15.14 -1.54
CA GLY A 22 0.96 14.85 -2.47
C GLY A 22 1.49 14.92 -3.90
N GLY A 23 1.18 13.90 -4.70
CA GLY A 23 1.46 13.88 -6.13
C GLY A 23 0.15 13.94 -6.92
N THR A 24 0.04 14.85 -7.88
CA THR A 24 -1.07 14.86 -8.83
C THR A 24 -0.69 14.15 -10.11
N PHE A 25 -1.50 13.17 -10.51
CA PHE A 25 -1.33 12.45 -11.76
C PHE A 25 -2.37 12.89 -12.77
N SER A 26 -1.88 13.17 -13.98
CA SER A 26 -2.78 13.41 -15.11
C SER A 26 -3.62 12.15 -15.37
N ARG A 27 -4.83 12.33 -15.92
CA ARG A 27 -5.66 11.21 -16.39
C ARG A 27 -4.89 10.34 -17.40
N ALA A 28 -4.02 10.94 -18.22
CA ALA A 28 -3.17 10.21 -19.15
C ALA A 28 -2.15 9.32 -18.46
N THR A 29 -1.53 9.77 -17.36
CA THR A 29 -0.60 8.95 -16.57
C THR A 29 -1.31 7.74 -15.97
N ILE A 30 -2.48 7.94 -15.38
CA ILE A 30 -3.30 6.86 -14.82
C ILE A 30 -3.73 5.87 -15.91
N ALA A 31 -4.19 6.36 -17.06
CA ALA A 31 -4.54 5.51 -18.20
C ALA A 31 -3.35 4.67 -18.69
N ARG A 32 -2.14 5.24 -18.72
CA ARG A 32 -0.91 4.52 -19.09
C ARG A 32 -0.54 3.45 -18.06
N LEU A 33 -0.71 3.72 -16.77
CA LEU A 33 -0.53 2.71 -15.72
C LEU A 33 -1.55 1.57 -15.85
N ALA A 34 -2.81 1.90 -16.10
CA ALA A 34 -3.88 0.90 -16.27
C ALA A 34 -3.65 0.01 -17.50
N ALA A 35 -3.19 0.60 -18.59
CA ALA A 35 -2.91 -0.10 -19.85
C ALA A 35 -1.52 -0.76 -19.90
N LEU A 36 -0.73 -0.72 -18.82
CA LEU A 36 0.64 -1.21 -18.83
C LEU A 36 0.66 -2.73 -19.11
N PRO A 37 1.29 -3.18 -20.21
CA PRO A 37 1.38 -4.60 -20.52
C PRO A 37 2.30 -5.33 -19.53
N PRO A 38 2.19 -6.67 -19.42
CA PRO A 38 3.21 -7.49 -18.77
C PRO A 38 4.61 -7.19 -19.33
N ALA A 39 5.63 -7.31 -18.47
CA ALA A 39 7.05 -7.04 -18.77
C ALA A 39 7.40 -5.61 -19.23
N HIS A 40 6.46 -4.68 -19.23
CA HIS A 40 6.72 -3.26 -19.50
C HIS A 40 6.77 -2.46 -18.20
N ALA A 41 7.53 -1.36 -18.25
CA ALA A 41 7.66 -0.44 -17.14
C ALA A 41 7.21 0.98 -17.50
N LEU A 42 6.64 1.68 -16.54
CA LEU A 42 6.35 3.11 -16.62
C LEU A 42 7.04 3.85 -15.48
N ILE A 43 7.83 4.87 -15.82
CA ILE A 43 8.46 5.75 -14.84
C ILE A 43 7.49 6.86 -14.46
N VAL A 44 7.29 7.05 -13.15
CA VAL A 44 6.46 8.08 -12.56
C VAL A 44 7.31 8.92 -11.63
N THR A 45 7.53 10.18 -12.00
CA THR A 45 8.27 11.15 -11.20
C THR A 45 7.36 11.83 -10.18
N GLY A 46 7.89 12.18 -9.00
CA GLY A 46 7.11 12.88 -7.97
C GLY A 46 6.01 12.03 -7.33
N PHE A 47 6.20 10.71 -7.32
CA PHE A 47 5.29 9.79 -6.66
C PHE A 47 5.33 9.98 -5.14
N PRO A 48 4.17 10.06 -4.43
CA PRO A 48 4.16 10.21 -2.98
C PRO A 48 4.62 8.91 -2.30
N ALA A 49 5.87 8.88 -1.85
CA ALA A 49 6.58 7.72 -1.32
C ALA A 49 6.68 7.72 0.21
N GLY A 50 5.74 8.39 0.87
CA GLY A 50 5.70 8.63 2.30
C GLY A 50 5.03 9.96 2.60
N PRO A 51 4.60 10.24 3.84
CA PRO A 51 3.94 11.50 4.18
C PRO A 51 4.75 12.74 3.89
N SER A 52 6.09 12.67 3.82
CA SER A 52 6.95 13.84 3.57
C SER A 52 7.95 13.60 2.44
N HIS A 53 7.85 12.46 1.75
CA HIS A 53 8.76 12.09 0.66
C HIS A 53 8.04 11.89 -0.66
N SER A 54 8.68 12.38 -1.72
CA SER A 54 8.34 12.02 -3.09
C SER A 54 9.54 11.35 -3.77
N ALA A 55 9.27 10.40 -4.65
CA ALA A 55 10.31 9.66 -5.36
C ALA A 55 9.96 9.51 -6.84
N THR A 56 10.98 9.21 -7.65
CA THR A 56 10.76 8.62 -8.97
C THR A 56 10.60 7.12 -8.80
N VAL A 57 9.47 6.59 -9.26
CA VAL A 57 9.11 5.18 -9.10
C VAL A 57 8.86 4.57 -10.47
N ARG A 58 9.51 3.44 -10.73
CA ARG A 58 9.31 2.63 -11.94
C ARG A 58 8.29 1.55 -11.63
N PHE A 59 7.12 1.63 -12.26
CA PHE A 59 6.03 0.69 -12.10
C PHE A 59 6.04 -0.38 -13.19
N GLU A 60 5.73 -1.61 -12.81
CA GLU A 60 5.52 -2.76 -13.69
C GLU A 60 4.19 -3.45 -13.40
N ARG A 61 3.61 -4.11 -14.40
CA ARG A 61 2.42 -4.95 -14.24
C ARG A 61 2.77 -6.24 -13.51
N ALA A 62 2.06 -6.52 -12.41
CA ALA A 62 2.16 -7.79 -11.71
C ALA A 62 1.06 -8.76 -12.17
N GLU A 63 1.45 -9.92 -12.70
CA GLU A 63 0.53 -11.01 -12.94
C GLU A 63 0.32 -11.80 -11.65
N ILE A 64 -0.87 -11.69 -11.06
CA ILE A 64 -1.23 -12.39 -9.82
C ILE A 64 -1.65 -13.83 -10.10
N TYR A 65 -2.22 -14.08 -11.28
CA TYR A 65 -2.75 -15.38 -11.65
C TYR A 65 -1.93 -15.98 -12.78
N ALA A 66 -1.46 -17.21 -12.59
CA ALA A 66 -0.86 -17.98 -13.67
C ALA A 66 -1.90 -18.23 -14.80
N PRO A 67 -1.43 -18.48 -16.05
CA PRO A 67 -2.30 -19.00 -17.10
C PRO A 67 -3.08 -20.22 -16.61
N GLY A 68 -4.40 -20.24 -16.81
CA GLY A 68 -5.25 -21.34 -16.36
C GLY A 68 -5.46 -21.48 -14.84
N ALA A 69 -4.96 -20.60 -13.99
CA ALA A 69 -5.31 -20.60 -12.56
C ALA A 69 -6.83 -20.55 -12.29
N HIS A 70 -7.31 -21.42 -11.41
CA HIS A 70 -8.70 -21.42 -10.94
C HIS A 70 -8.74 -20.98 -9.48
N LEU A 71 -9.77 -20.21 -9.11
CA LEU A 71 -9.99 -19.79 -7.73
C LEU A 71 -11.18 -20.52 -7.17
N TYR A 72 -11.05 -21.06 -5.96
CA TYR A 72 -12.12 -21.78 -5.30
C TYR A 72 -12.33 -21.24 -3.90
N VAL A 73 -13.60 -21.13 -3.50
CA VAL A 73 -14.01 -20.92 -2.12
C VAL A 73 -14.49 -22.26 -1.57
N ILE A 74 -13.99 -22.64 -0.41
CA ILE A 74 -14.44 -23.84 0.31
C ILE A 74 -15.35 -23.36 1.45
N GLY A 75 -16.64 -23.63 1.34
CA GLY A 75 -17.64 -23.28 2.34
C GLY A 75 -18.47 -24.49 2.77
N ALA A 76 -19.52 -24.24 3.57
CA ALA A 76 -20.42 -25.29 4.05
C ALA A 76 -21.08 -26.10 2.92
N ASN A 77 -21.27 -25.49 1.75
CA ASN A 77 -21.86 -26.12 0.56
C ASN A 77 -20.82 -26.84 -0.33
N GLY A 78 -19.57 -26.96 0.13
CA GLY A 78 -18.47 -27.57 -0.62
C GLY A 78 -17.59 -26.56 -1.36
N LYS A 79 -16.88 -27.07 -2.37
CA LYS A 79 -15.92 -26.31 -3.20
C LYS A 79 -16.66 -25.64 -4.35
N GLN A 80 -16.65 -24.32 -4.39
CA GLN A 80 -17.24 -23.52 -5.47
C GLN A 80 -16.15 -22.72 -6.19
N GLU A 81 -16.15 -22.77 -7.52
CA GLU A 81 -15.27 -21.91 -8.32
C GLU A 81 -15.77 -20.46 -8.31
N VAL A 82 -14.84 -19.51 -8.19
CA VAL A 82 -15.12 -18.08 -8.22
C VAL A 82 -14.29 -17.39 -9.31
N PRO A 83 -14.80 -16.31 -9.92
CA PRO A 83 -14.08 -15.60 -10.95
C PRO A 83 -12.81 -14.95 -10.39
N ARG A 84 -11.81 -14.80 -11.26
CA ARG A 84 -10.61 -14.02 -10.97
C ARG A 84 -10.96 -12.55 -10.80
N SER A 85 -10.20 -11.87 -9.94
CA SER A 85 -10.23 -10.41 -9.89
C SER A 85 -9.79 -9.82 -11.23
N ASN A 86 -10.51 -8.79 -11.67
CA ASN A 86 -10.16 -8.01 -12.87
C ASN A 86 -9.32 -6.77 -12.54
N LEU A 87 -8.89 -6.63 -11.28
CA LEU A 87 -8.02 -5.54 -10.86
C LEU A 87 -6.67 -5.57 -11.59
N ILE A 88 -6.15 -4.37 -11.81
CA ILE A 88 -4.84 -4.13 -12.40
C ILE A 88 -3.85 -3.96 -11.25
N PHE A 89 -2.97 -4.94 -11.06
CA PHE A 89 -1.95 -4.90 -10.02
C PHE A 89 -0.62 -4.39 -10.57
N LEU A 90 -0.02 -3.44 -9.88
CA LEU A 90 1.22 -2.78 -10.23
C LEU A 90 2.19 -2.87 -9.06
N ARG A 91 3.47 -3.08 -9.36
CA ARG A 91 4.57 -3.01 -8.39
C ARG A 91 5.51 -1.89 -8.81
N GLY A 92 5.87 -1.03 -7.88
CA GLY A 92 6.74 0.11 -8.10
C GLY A 92 8.00 0.02 -7.26
N TYR A 93 9.14 0.40 -7.85
CA TYR A 93 10.42 0.52 -7.16
C TYR A 93 11.13 1.82 -7.55
N SER A 94 11.78 2.49 -6.58
CA SER A 94 12.81 3.48 -6.89
C SER A 94 14.08 2.78 -7.38
N ASP A 95 14.94 3.50 -8.10
CA ASP A 95 16.18 2.94 -8.66
C ASP A 95 17.16 2.46 -7.58
N ASP A 96 17.18 3.13 -6.42
CA ASP A 96 17.98 2.76 -5.25
C ASP A 96 17.32 1.67 -4.38
N GLY A 97 16.10 1.25 -4.72
CA GLY A 97 15.32 0.24 -4.00
C GLY A 97 14.81 0.66 -2.62
N SER A 98 15.01 1.92 -2.22
CA SER A 98 14.58 2.47 -0.93
C SER A 98 13.06 2.65 -0.84
N VAL A 99 12.39 2.77 -1.99
CA VAL A 99 10.93 2.86 -2.11
C VAL A 99 10.39 1.63 -2.80
N ARG A 100 9.36 1.03 -2.20
CA ARG A 100 8.61 -0.11 -2.75
C ARG A 100 7.13 0.19 -2.66
N VAL A 101 6.39 -0.05 -3.74
CA VAL A 101 4.98 0.28 -3.84
C VAL A 101 4.19 -0.88 -4.40
N ALA A 102 3.07 -1.22 -3.78
CA ALA A 102 2.01 -1.99 -4.38
C ALA A 102 0.83 -1.05 -4.69
N LEU A 103 0.37 -1.07 -5.93
CA LEU A 103 -0.75 -0.25 -6.39
C LEU A 103 -1.76 -1.15 -7.11
N SER A 104 -3.04 -0.93 -6.87
CA SER A 104 -4.12 -1.57 -7.61
C SER A 104 -5.06 -0.53 -8.20
N LEU A 105 -5.46 -0.76 -9.45
CA LEU A 105 -6.46 0.03 -10.17
C LEU A 105 -7.64 -0.86 -10.54
N ASN A 106 -8.82 -0.25 -10.61
CA ASN A 106 -9.98 -0.85 -11.21
C ASN A 106 -9.80 -0.99 -12.74
N PRO A 107 -10.57 -1.87 -13.41
CA PRO A 107 -10.48 -2.05 -14.87
C PRO A 107 -10.73 -0.77 -15.67
N ASP A 108 -11.50 0.18 -15.13
CA ASP A 108 -11.76 1.49 -15.72
C ASP A 108 -10.60 2.49 -15.52
N GLY A 109 -9.53 2.06 -14.86
CA GLY A 109 -8.34 2.85 -14.53
C GLY A 109 -8.48 3.70 -13.26
N SER A 110 -9.63 3.68 -12.58
CA SER A 110 -9.76 4.40 -11.30
C SER A 110 -8.90 3.76 -10.21
N PHE A 111 -8.41 4.58 -9.29
CA PHE A 111 -7.60 4.10 -8.16
C PHE A 111 -8.44 3.21 -7.24
N ASN A 112 -7.93 2.02 -6.90
CA ASN A 112 -8.57 1.11 -5.96
C ASN A 112 -7.86 1.15 -4.59
N SER A 113 -6.56 0.81 -4.56
CA SER A 113 -5.78 0.86 -3.32
C SER A 113 -4.29 0.98 -3.62
N GLY A 114 -3.51 1.41 -2.62
CA GLY A 114 -2.06 1.33 -2.71
C GLY A 114 -1.39 1.51 -1.36
N SER A 115 -0.23 0.91 -1.23
CA SER A 115 0.62 0.96 -0.04
C SER A 115 2.07 0.77 -0.44
N GLY A 116 2.97 1.05 0.49
CA GLY A 116 4.39 0.88 0.25
C GLY A 116 5.25 1.11 1.48
N ASP A 117 6.54 1.01 1.26
CA ASP A 117 7.58 1.33 2.22
C ASP A 117 8.51 2.37 1.58
N GLY A 118 8.92 3.36 2.36
CA GLY A 118 9.83 4.41 1.94
C GLY A 118 10.64 4.98 3.11
N PRO A 119 11.34 6.10 2.91
CA PRO A 119 12.17 6.72 3.95
C PRO A 119 11.42 7.09 5.24
N ASP A 120 10.12 7.38 5.13
CA ASP A 120 9.25 7.68 6.28
C ASP A 120 8.67 6.42 6.96
N GLY A 121 9.05 5.22 6.51
CA GLY A 121 8.43 3.96 6.91
C GLY A 121 7.29 3.53 5.99
N SER A 122 6.45 2.62 6.50
CA SER A 122 5.31 2.10 5.73
C SER A 122 4.20 3.14 5.59
N PHE A 123 3.59 3.20 4.42
CA PHE A 123 2.53 4.14 4.09
C PHE A 123 1.39 3.51 3.31
N VAL A 124 0.23 4.15 3.37
CA VAL A 124 -0.92 3.86 2.51
C VAL A 124 -1.24 5.07 1.65
N LEU A 125 -1.83 4.84 0.49
CA LEU A 125 -2.21 5.87 -0.47
C LEU A 125 -3.71 6.14 -0.38
N GLY A 126 -4.06 7.41 -0.26
CA GLY A 126 -5.40 7.90 -0.54
C GLY A 126 -5.44 8.58 -1.91
N ALA A 127 -6.56 8.45 -2.61
CA ALA A 127 -6.81 9.15 -3.86
C ALA A 127 -7.95 10.16 -3.72
N ALA A 128 -7.80 11.31 -4.38
CA ALA A 128 -8.86 12.28 -4.56
C ALA A 128 -8.87 12.76 -6.02
N VAL A 129 -10.05 12.93 -6.59
CA VAL A 129 -10.20 13.52 -7.93
C VAL A 129 -10.31 15.04 -7.76
N THR A 130 -9.43 15.76 -8.43
CA THR A 130 -9.45 17.23 -8.46
C THR A 130 -10.55 17.75 -9.38
N ALA A 131 -10.88 19.04 -9.28
CA ALA A 131 -11.88 19.68 -10.15
C ALA A 131 -11.54 19.58 -11.66
N SER A 132 -10.25 19.46 -12.01
CA SER A 132 -9.79 19.26 -13.39
C SER A 132 -9.86 17.80 -13.87
N GLY A 133 -10.30 16.88 -13.01
CA GLY A 133 -10.36 15.45 -13.29
C GLY A 133 -9.02 14.71 -13.19
N ALA A 134 -7.95 15.39 -12.71
CA ALA A 134 -6.69 14.74 -12.34
C ALA A 134 -6.84 13.98 -11.02
N VAL A 135 -6.12 12.88 -10.86
CA VAL A 135 -6.11 12.07 -9.64
C VAL A 135 -4.94 12.52 -8.77
N GLY A 136 -5.23 13.14 -7.63
CA GLY A 136 -4.24 13.37 -6.58
C GLY A 136 -4.08 12.13 -5.73
N LEU A 137 -2.86 11.63 -5.59
CA LEU A 137 -2.51 10.66 -4.55
C LEU A 137 -1.78 11.37 -3.41
N ALA A 138 -2.10 10.97 -2.19
CA ALA A 138 -1.40 11.39 -1.00
C ALA A 138 -1.04 10.17 -0.16
N ALA A 139 0.20 10.13 0.32
CA ALA A 139 0.65 9.11 1.25
C ALA A 139 0.36 9.53 2.69
N LYS A 140 -0.06 8.57 3.51
CA LYS A 140 -0.21 8.69 4.95
C LYS A 140 0.59 7.59 5.63
N SER A 141 1.17 7.86 6.80
CA SER A 141 1.84 6.80 7.55
C SER A 141 0.82 5.72 7.90
N LEU A 142 1.26 4.47 7.96
CA LEU A 142 0.38 3.37 8.29
C LEU A 142 -0.31 3.59 9.64
N GLU A 143 0.42 4.09 10.65
CA GLU A 143 -0.10 4.39 11.99
C GLU A 143 -1.22 5.42 11.94
N SER A 144 -1.10 6.45 11.11
CA SER A 144 -2.12 7.50 10.98
C SER A 144 -3.37 7.05 10.22
N ALA A 145 -3.24 6.00 9.41
CA ALA A 145 -4.35 5.43 8.64
C ALA A 145 -5.16 4.39 9.42
N ILE A 146 -4.61 3.88 10.52
CA ILE A 146 -5.26 2.89 11.37
C ILE A 146 -6.25 3.60 12.32
N PRO A 147 -7.50 3.11 12.44
CA PRO A 147 -8.45 3.65 13.40
C PRO A 147 -7.91 3.60 14.83
N ALA A 148 -8.12 4.68 15.60
CA ALA A 148 -7.66 4.79 16.97
C ALA A 148 -8.11 3.59 17.84
N GLY A 149 -7.19 3.04 18.64
CA GLY A 149 -7.46 1.89 19.51
C GLY A 149 -7.32 0.52 18.83
N THR A 150 -7.07 0.46 17.52
CA THR A 150 -6.78 -0.80 16.82
C THR A 150 -5.41 -1.33 17.23
N LYS A 151 -5.35 -2.54 17.77
CA LYS A 151 -4.11 -3.28 17.94
C LYS A 151 -3.87 -4.12 16.69
N LEU A 152 -2.83 -3.79 15.93
CA LEU A 152 -2.37 -4.66 14.86
C LEU A 152 -1.77 -5.92 15.48
N ASN A 153 -2.32 -7.08 15.12
CA ASN A 153 -1.69 -8.36 15.35
C ASN A 153 -1.41 -8.98 13.98
N PHE A 154 -0.14 -9.29 13.72
CA PHE A 154 0.27 -9.89 12.46
C PHE A 154 0.91 -11.25 12.77
N THR A 155 0.22 -12.30 12.35
CA THR A 155 0.68 -13.68 12.35
C THR A 155 0.77 -14.11 10.88
N CYS A 156 1.97 -14.45 10.40
CA CYS A 156 2.15 -14.92 9.04
C CYS A 156 1.59 -16.35 8.97
N GLY A 157 0.32 -16.53 8.62
CA GLY A 157 -0.38 -17.83 8.63
C GLY A 157 0.33 -19.02 7.95
N ASN A 158 1.39 -18.77 7.19
CA ASN A 158 2.35 -19.72 6.65
C ASN A 158 3.19 -20.44 7.73
N GLU A 159 3.22 -19.99 8.99
CA GLU A 159 4.01 -20.62 10.06
C GLU A 159 3.44 -21.98 10.54
N PHE A 160 2.18 -22.28 10.19
CA PHE A 160 1.54 -23.58 10.45
C PHE A 160 1.31 -24.42 9.19
N GLU A 161 1.49 -23.85 8.00
CA GLU A 161 1.34 -24.54 6.70
C GLU A 161 2.64 -25.28 6.30
N ASN A 162 3.22 -26.05 7.22
CA ASN A 162 3.81 -27.31 6.78
C ASN A 162 2.63 -28.20 6.39
N LEU A 163 2.25 -28.18 5.11
CA LEU A 163 1.34 -29.14 4.49
C LEU A 163 1.98 -30.54 4.44
N ASP A 164 2.52 -31.02 5.56
CA ASP A 164 2.76 -32.44 5.77
C ASP A 164 1.43 -33.09 6.22
N ALA A 165 1.32 -34.41 6.09
CA ALA A 165 0.12 -35.16 6.45
C ALA A 165 -0.30 -34.99 7.92
N ARG A 166 0.54 -34.39 8.79
CA ARG A 166 0.23 -34.12 10.20
C ARG A 166 -0.46 -32.77 10.40
N GLY A 167 -0.24 -31.79 9.52
CA GLY A 167 -0.93 -30.49 9.56
C GLY A 167 -2.43 -30.60 9.31
N LEU A 168 -2.85 -31.42 8.33
CA LEU A 168 -4.26 -31.63 8.00
C LEU A 168 -5.04 -32.28 9.16
N ASN A 169 -4.40 -33.19 9.90
CA ASN A 169 -5.03 -33.90 11.00
C ASN A 169 -5.30 -32.99 12.21
N LYS A 170 -4.50 -31.93 12.40
CA LYS A 170 -4.74 -30.92 13.45
C LYS A 170 -5.92 -29.99 13.13
N LEU A 171 -6.12 -29.64 11.86
CA LEU A 171 -7.29 -28.87 11.41
C LEU A 171 -8.61 -29.62 11.59
N LEU A 172 -8.58 -30.96 11.56
CA LEU A 172 -9.75 -31.81 11.76
C LEU A 172 -10.03 -32.12 13.25
N GLN A 173 -9.10 -31.82 14.16
CA GLN A 173 -9.22 -32.14 15.59
C GLN A 173 -9.73 -30.99 16.46
N HIS A 174 -9.83 -29.77 15.92
CA HIS A 174 -10.44 -28.64 16.61
C HIS A 174 -11.76 -28.26 15.93
N PRO A 175 -12.91 -28.82 16.36
CA PRO A 175 -14.19 -28.26 15.98
C PRO A 175 -14.24 -26.82 16.48
N ALA A 176 -14.51 -25.89 15.56
CA ALA A 176 -14.73 -24.49 15.89
C ALA A 176 -15.84 -24.41 16.95
N THR A 177 -15.47 -24.05 18.18
CA THR A 177 -16.44 -23.62 19.18
C THR A 177 -16.95 -22.25 18.73
N SER A 178 -18.18 -22.24 18.22
CA SER A 178 -18.96 -21.04 17.96
C SER A 178 -19.21 -20.27 19.27
N ASN A 179 -18.85 -18.99 19.30
CA ASN A 179 -19.46 -17.99 20.17
C ASN A 179 -20.28 -17.04 19.30
#